data_AF-L8GVB8-F1
#
_entry.id   AF-L8GVB8-F1
#
_cell.length_a   1.000
_cell.length_b   1.000
_cell.length_c   1.000
_cell.angle_alpha   90.00
_cell.angle_beta   90.00
_cell.angle_gamma   90.00
#
_symmetry.space_group_name_H-M   'P 1'
#
loop_
_entity.id
_entity.type
_entity.pdbx_description
1 polymer ?
#
loop_
_entity_poly.entity_id
_entity_poly.type
_entity_poly.pdbx_seq_one_letter_code
_entity_poly.pdbx_strand_id
1 'polypeptide(L)'
;MTQLYEFEDVRKLAAEVVAFLPPKLTLPAISQSLLRHIDEAALVHIKVDIYAICNALLVHGKAAHPFVIDLVPAILSLLKLPIPSSSTGSLEVQKLQHACIDFLALVTLTARQPALREGADLLPLLLHFVCTGRASRGLEALSSSSSSRANARLEVGEEQGAAVEEQLSPSFRICAINVLITLAKGIGLSVLQALGAWLIPQLLVSYFAVSGTGSTSHEFGLHFLRAAHLQLLFTIAYQLKGEFRGEGKELLAAAVHALQDPAPEVVRMAGMKLLGAVLSSPDAEELFLTVPTVFYQVQAGLRTLAQGDPSAEARQLADQLLSVAFAFSPPAPTPTRP
;
A
#
# COMPACT_ATOMS: atom_id res chain seq x y z
N MET A 1 7.08 -34.48 -10.90
CA MET A 1 6.66 -33.24 -10.19
C MET A 1 7.48 -32.97 -8.92
N THR A 2 8.45 -33.81 -8.54
CA THR A 2 9.25 -33.70 -7.31
C THR A 2 10.58 -32.94 -7.45
N GLN A 3 11.13 -32.78 -8.66
CA GLN A 3 12.45 -32.14 -8.87
C GLN A 3 12.43 -30.59 -8.93
N LEU A 4 11.25 -29.96 -9.05
CA LEU A 4 11.15 -28.49 -9.19
C LEU A 4 11.17 -27.75 -7.84
N TYR A 5 10.79 -28.42 -6.75
CA TYR A 5 10.78 -27.87 -5.39
C TYR A 5 12.10 -28.09 -4.64
N GLU A 6 12.86 -29.12 -4.98
CA GLU A 6 14.11 -29.52 -4.28
C GLU A 6 15.23 -28.48 -4.30
N PHE A 7 15.14 -27.46 -5.17
CA PHE A 7 16.17 -26.45 -5.34
C PHE A 7 15.72 -25.03 -5.00
N GLU A 8 14.52 -24.81 -4.45
CA GLU A 8 14.05 -23.46 -4.12
C GLU A 8 14.92 -22.81 -3.04
N ASP A 9 15.26 -23.55 -1.97
CA ASP A 9 16.12 -23.07 -0.90
C ASP A 9 17.57 -22.89 -1.37
N VAL A 10 18.05 -23.77 -2.27
CA VAL A 10 19.37 -23.64 -2.89
C VAL A 10 19.46 -22.37 -3.73
N ARG A 11 18.41 -22.03 -4.49
CA ARG A 11 18.35 -20.79 -5.29
C ARG A 11 18.27 -19.55 -4.41
N LYS A 12 17.51 -19.60 -3.31
CA LYS A 12 17.46 -18.49 -2.33
C LYS A 12 18.83 -18.26 -1.70
N LEU A 13 19.47 -19.32 -1.22
CA LEU A 13 20.81 -19.23 -0.65
C LEU A 13 21.83 -18.71 -1.66
N ALA A 14 21.79 -19.19 -2.91
CA ALA A 14 22.66 -18.69 -3.97
C ALA A 14 22.43 -17.19 -4.25
N ALA A 15 21.16 -16.75 -4.29
CA ALA A 15 20.80 -15.35 -4.47
C ALA A 15 21.27 -14.47 -3.30
N GLU A 16 21.20 -14.96 -2.06
CA GLU A 16 21.75 -14.28 -0.88
C GLU A 16 23.27 -14.14 -0.97
N VAL A 17 23.99 -15.21 -1.33
CA VAL A 17 25.46 -15.19 -1.47
C VAL A 17 25.89 -14.22 -2.57
N VAL A 18 25.21 -14.24 -3.71
CA VAL A 18 25.48 -13.33 -4.85
C VAL A 18 25.22 -11.87 -4.48
N ALA A 19 24.27 -11.60 -3.59
CA ALA A 19 23.94 -10.26 -3.14
C ALA A 19 25.03 -9.59 -2.27
N PHE A 20 26.01 -10.34 -1.75
CA PHE A 20 27.17 -9.78 -1.04
C PHE A 20 28.33 -9.41 -1.97
N LEU A 21 28.28 -9.82 -3.24
CA LEU A 21 29.31 -9.52 -4.22
C LEU A 21 29.18 -8.08 -4.74
N PRO A 22 30.28 -7.44 -5.21
CA PRO A 22 30.25 -6.06 -5.68
C PRO A 22 29.15 -5.83 -6.75
N PRO A 23 28.23 -4.86 -6.55
CA PRO A 23 27.07 -4.63 -7.43
C PRO A 23 27.44 -4.44 -8.91
N LYS A 24 28.59 -3.79 -9.16
CA LYS A 24 29.11 -3.53 -10.51
C LYS A 24 29.41 -4.80 -11.30
N LEU A 25 29.70 -5.92 -10.62
CA LEU A 25 30.06 -7.18 -11.25
C LEU A 25 28.83 -8.06 -11.46
N THR A 26 27.92 -8.08 -10.49
CA THR A 26 26.81 -9.04 -10.46
C THR A 26 25.51 -8.48 -11.01
N LEU A 27 25.15 -7.23 -10.67
CA LEU A 27 23.85 -6.68 -11.05
C LEU A 27 23.64 -6.54 -12.56
N PRO A 28 24.61 -6.10 -13.39
CA PRO A 28 24.39 -6.05 -14.83
C PRO A 28 24.00 -7.41 -15.44
N ALA A 29 24.64 -8.49 -14.98
CA ALA A 29 24.35 -9.84 -15.45
C ALA A 29 22.96 -10.32 -14.98
N ILE A 30 22.61 -10.06 -13.73
CA ILE A 30 21.30 -10.44 -13.18
C ILE A 30 20.18 -9.60 -13.83
N SER A 31 20.39 -8.30 -14.05
CA SER A 31 19.47 -7.41 -14.76
C SER A 31 19.20 -7.91 -16.19
N GLN A 32 20.25 -8.30 -16.91
CA GLN A 32 20.10 -8.88 -18.26
C GLN A 32 19.39 -10.24 -18.24
N SER A 33 19.72 -11.09 -17.26
CA SER A 33 19.04 -12.36 -17.03
C SER A 33 17.55 -12.17 -16.78
N LEU A 34 17.19 -11.19 -15.93
CA LEU A 34 15.81 -10.87 -15.60
C LEU A 34 15.02 -10.49 -16.85
N LEU A 35 15.53 -9.56 -17.66
CA LEU A 35 14.87 -9.12 -18.88
C LEU A 35 14.63 -10.28 -19.84
N ARG A 36 15.66 -11.14 -20.04
CA ARG A 36 15.51 -12.35 -20.85
C ARG A 36 14.44 -13.30 -20.29
N HIS A 37 14.42 -13.53 -18.98
CA HIS A 37 13.43 -14.40 -18.36
C HIS A 37 12.01 -13.82 -18.43
N ILE A 38 11.86 -12.49 -18.44
CA ILE A 38 10.59 -11.81 -18.68
C ILE A 38 10.10 -12.10 -20.11
N ASP A 39 10.98 -11.96 -21.11
CA ASP A 39 10.65 -12.25 -22.51
C ASP A 39 10.27 -13.73 -22.72
N GLU A 40 10.92 -14.64 -21.97
CA GLU A 40 10.65 -16.08 -21.98
C GLU A 40 9.42 -16.49 -21.12
N ALA A 41 8.78 -15.54 -20.43
CA ALA A 41 7.72 -15.79 -19.44
C ALA A 41 8.10 -16.84 -18.36
N ALA A 42 9.38 -16.90 -18.01
CA ALA A 42 9.96 -17.90 -17.11
C ALA A 42 9.75 -17.52 -15.63
N LEU A 43 8.50 -17.52 -15.15
CA LEU A 43 8.07 -16.98 -13.84
C LEU A 43 8.96 -17.39 -12.66
N VAL A 44 9.39 -18.66 -12.60
CA VAL A 44 10.25 -19.16 -11.52
C VAL A 44 11.60 -18.46 -11.51
N HIS A 45 12.19 -18.25 -12.68
CA HIS A 45 13.49 -17.60 -12.83
C HIS A 45 13.41 -16.09 -12.62
N ILE A 46 12.33 -15.45 -13.10
CA ILE A 46 12.04 -14.03 -12.82
C ILE A 46 12.05 -13.77 -11.31
N LYS A 47 11.37 -14.61 -10.51
CA LYS A 47 11.35 -14.48 -9.05
C LYS A 47 12.75 -14.58 -8.42
N VAL A 48 13.58 -15.50 -8.92
CA VAL A 48 14.95 -15.70 -8.40
C VAL A 48 15.80 -14.48 -8.70
N ASP A 49 15.72 -13.94 -9.92
CA ASP A 49 16.46 -12.74 -10.32
C ASP A 49 16.01 -11.52 -9.50
N ILE A 50 14.69 -11.33 -9.33
CA ILE A 50 14.14 -10.28 -8.46
C ILE A 50 14.65 -10.44 -7.03
N TYR A 51 14.61 -11.65 -6.48
CA TYR A 51 15.06 -11.92 -5.12
C TYR A 51 16.56 -11.62 -4.92
N ALA A 52 17.41 -11.98 -5.89
CA ALA A 52 18.83 -11.63 -5.88
C ALA A 52 19.05 -10.11 -5.93
N ILE A 53 18.29 -9.39 -6.77
CA ILE A 53 18.37 -7.93 -6.86
C ILE A 53 17.89 -7.27 -5.55
N CYS A 54 16.79 -7.73 -4.98
CA CYS A 54 16.26 -7.24 -3.71
C CYS A 54 17.29 -7.41 -2.58
N ASN A 55 17.93 -8.57 -2.48
CA ASN A 55 18.99 -8.79 -1.50
C ASN A 55 20.20 -7.87 -1.76
N ALA A 56 20.60 -7.66 -3.02
CA ALA A 56 21.68 -6.74 -3.33
C ALA A 56 21.33 -5.28 -2.97
N LEU A 57 20.06 -4.87 -3.14
CA LEU A 57 19.55 -3.58 -2.68
C LEU A 57 19.59 -3.46 -1.16
N LEU A 58 19.26 -4.53 -0.43
CA LEU A 58 19.34 -4.56 1.03
C LEU A 58 20.79 -4.44 1.53
N VAL A 59 21.73 -5.16 0.90
CA VAL A 59 23.15 -5.19 1.32
C VAL A 59 23.88 -3.91 0.91
N HIS A 60 23.69 -3.44 -0.32
CA HIS A 60 24.50 -2.37 -0.91
C HIS A 60 23.77 -1.02 -0.98
N GLY A 61 22.47 -0.98 -0.70
CA GLY A 61 21.67 0.22 -0.67
C GLY A 61 21.81 1.03 -1.96
N LYS A 62 22.19 2.31 -1.82
CA LYS A 62 22.39 3.25 -2.95
C LYS A 62 23.35 2.74 -4.02
N ALA A 63 24.36 1.94 -3.66
CA ALA A 63 25.37 1.50 -4.62
C ALA A 63 24.79 0.53 -5.67
N ALA A 64 23.66 -0.14 -5.36
CA ALA A 64 22.94 -0.99 -6.28
C ALA A 64 21.94 -0.22 -7.17
N HIS A 65 21.45 0.94 -6.73
CA HIS A 65 20.37 1.68 -7.38
C HIS A 65 20.59 1.95 -8.90
N PRO A 66 21.78 2.42 -9.36
CA PRO A 66 21.99 2.71 -10.78
C PRO A 66 21.84 1.50 -11.71
N PHE A 67 21.95 0.28 -11.19
CA PHE A 67 21.89 -0.95 -12.00
C PHE A 67 20.48 -1.53 -12.11
N VAL A 68 19.54 -1.02 -11.30
CA VAL A 68 18.21 -1.61 -11.13
C VAL A 68 17.08 -0.64 -11.44
N ILE A 69 17.34 0.66 -11.45
CA ILE A 69 16.32 1.68 -11.75
C ILE A 69 15.70 1.48 -13.13
N ASP A 70 16.53 1.09 -14.11
CA ASP A 70 16.10 0.82 -15.49
C ASP A 70 15.18 -0.42 -15.61
N LEU A 71 15.11 -1.25 -14.57
CA LEU A 71 14.24 -2.42 -14.52
C LEU A 71 12.82 -2.07 -14.07
N VAL A 72 12.59 -0.89 -13.48
CA VAL A 72 11.29 -0.49 -12.92
C VAL A 72 10.14 -0.61 -13.94
N PRO A 73 10.27 -0.18 -15.21
CA PRO A 73 9.21 -0.35 -16.20
C PRO A 73 8.84 -1.82 -16.45
N ALA A 74 9.85 -2.70 -16.51
CA ALA A 74 9.64 -4.13 -16.69
C ALA A 74 8.99 -4.77 -15.45
N ILE A 75 9.37 -4.36 -14.25
CA ILE A 75 8.73 -4.84 -13.01
C ILE A 75 7.27 -4.37 -12.92
N LEU A 76 6.98 -3.13 -13.33
CA LEU A 76 5.61 -2.60 -13.37
C LEU A 76 4.72 -3.36 -14.36
N SER A 77 5.27 -3.85 -15.47
CA SER A 77 4.50 -4.68 -16.42
C SER A 77 4.15 -6.05 -15.82
N LEU A 78 5.04 -6.65 -15.05
CA LEU A 78 4.78 -7.91 -14.34
C LEU A 78 3.67 -7.78 -13.30
N LEU A 79 3.55 -6.62 -12.63
CA LEU A 79 2.45 -6.36 -11.70
C LEU A 79 1.07 -6.33 -12.38
N LYS A 80 1.02 -6.01 -13.67
CA LYS A 80 -0.22 -5.97 -14.45
C LYS A 80 -0.67 -7.35 -14.94
N LEU A 81 0.12 -8.40 -14.73
CA LEU A 81 -0.23 -9.75 -15.17
C LEU A 81 -1.57 -10.21 -14.55
N PRO A 82 -2.50 -10.73 -15.36
CA PRO A 82 -3.76 -11.25 -14.85
C PRO A 82 -3.51 -12.51 -14.03
N ILE A 83 -4.24 -12.65 -12.92
CA ILE A 83 -4.20 -13.87 -12.10
C ILE A 83 -5.03 -14.95 -12.83
N PRO A 84 -4.42 -16.07 -13.27
CA PRO A 84 -5.14 -17.12 -13.97
C PRO A 84 -6.22 -17.76 -13.10
N SER A 85 -7.32 -18.22 -13.70
CA SER A 85 -8.39 -18.94 -12.98
C SER A 85 -7.98 -20.32 -12.46
N SER A 86 -6.83 -20.85 -12.88
CA SER A 86 -6.28 -22.12 -12.38
C SER A 86 -5.56 -21.92 -11.05
N SER A 87 -5.79 -22.81 -10.09
CA SER A 87 -5.25 -22.70 -8.73
C SER A 87 -3.71 -22.63 -8.68
N THR A 88 -3.02 -23.42 -9.51
CA THR A 88 -1.55 -23.45 -9.55
C THR A 88 -0.95 -22.24 -10.26
N GLY A 89 -1.54 -21.79 -11.37
CA GLY A 89 -1.08 -20.59 -12.09
C GLY A 89 -1.33 -19.30 -11.30
N SER A 90 -2.45 -19.26 -10.57
CA SER A 90 -2.81 -18.16 -9.65
C SER A 90 -1.74 -17.95 -8.57
N LEU A 91 -1.29 -19.03 -7.93
CA LEU A 91 -0.30 -18.95 -6.84
C LEU A 91 1.06 -18.41 -7.33
N GLU A 92 1.54 -18.87 -8.49
CA GLU A 92 2.85 -18.48 -9.00
C GLU A 92 2.87 -17.02 -9.47
N VAL A 93 1.79 -16.55 -10.10
CA VAL A 93 1.63 -15.13 -10.47
C VAL A 93 1.53 -14.25 -9.23
N GLN A 94 0.79 -14.67 -8.19
CA GLN A 94 0.72 -13.92 -6.93
C GLN A 94 2.07 -13.82 -6.22
N LYS A 95 2.84 -14.91 -6.14
CA LYS A 95 4.19 -14.90 -5.58
C LYS A 95 5.12 -13.97 -6.36
N LEU A 96 5.01 -13.96 -7.69
CA LEU A 96 5.79 -13.05 -8.52
C LEU A 96 5.39 -11.59 -8.28
N GLN A 97 4.09 -11.28 -8.22
CA GLN A 97 3.61 -9.94 -7.90
C GLN A 97 4.10 -9.49 -6.52
N HIS A 98 4.16 -10.38 -5.53
CA HIS A 98 4.73 -10.09 -4.23
C HIS A 98 6.23 -9.74 -4.31
N ALA A 99 7.02 -10.52 -5.06
CA ALA A 99 8.43 -10.21 -5.29
C ALA A 99 8.61 -8.84 -5.99
N CYS A 100 7.74 -8.51 -6.96
CA CYS A 100 7.73 -7.20 -7.62
C CYS A 100 7.40 -6.06 -6.64
N ILE A 101 6.46 -6.28 -5.69
CA ILE A 101 6.12 -5.33 -4.64
C ILE A 101 7.35 -5.04 -3.76
N ASP A 102 8.05 -6.09 -3.33
CA ASP A 102 9.26 -5.95 -2.51
C ASP A 102 10.36 -5.20 -3.25
N PHE A 103 10.57 -5.52 -4.54
CA PHE A 103 11.52 -4.80 -5.39
C PHE A 103 11.23 -3.30 -5.45
N LEU A 104 9.99 -2.92 -5.79
CA LEU A 104 9.63 -1.50 -5.95
C LEU A 104 9.73 -0.75 -4.62
N ALA A 105 9.38 -1.40 -3.50
CA ALA A 105 9.56 -0.83 -2.18
C ALA A 105 11.05 -0.57 -1.88
N LEU A 106 11.92 -1.54 -2.15
CA LEU A 106 13.37 -1.42 -1.91
C LEU A 106 14.04 -0.38 -2.82
N VAL A 107 13.67 -0.33 -4.11
CA VAL A 107 14.16 0.72 -5.02
C VAL A 107 13.74 2.10 -4.51
N THR A 108 12.46 2.26 -4.11
CA THR A 108 11.97 3.52 -3.53
C THR A 108 12.71 3.89 -2.25
N LEU A 109 12.94 2.93 -1.35
CA LEU A 109 13.65 3.15 -0.08
C LEU A 109 15.12 3.55 -0.30
N THR A 110 15.82 2.84 -1.18
CA THR A 110 17.25 3.09 -1.45
C THR A 110 17.48 4.39 -2.21
N ALA A 111 16.53 4.81 -3.05
CA ALA A 111 16.58 6.09 -3.75
C ALA A 111 16.48 7.31 -2.82
N ARG A 112 15.73 7.22 -1.72
CA ARG A 112 15.39 8.38 -0.89
C ARG A 112 16.43 8.77 0.16
N GLN A 113 17.53 8.03 0.26
CA GLN A 113 18.66 8.51 1.05
C GLN A 113 19.31 9.73 0.33
N PRO A 114 19.84 10.74 1.03
CA PRO A 114 19.89 12.17 0.62
C PRO A 114 20.67 12.59 -0.64
N ALA A 115 21.18 11.65 -1.45
CA ALA A 115 22.01 11.92 -2.63
C ALA A 115 21.32 11.62 -3.98
N LEU A 116 20.16 10.96 -4.01
CA LEU A 116 19.51 10.54 -5.26
C LEU A 116 18.12 11.19 -5.38
N ARG A 117 18.00 12.13 -6.33
CA ARG A 117 16.72 12.76 -6.69
C ARG A 117 15.88 11.90 -7.63
N GLU A 118 16.43 10.82 -8.19
CA GLU A 118 15.83 10.08 -9.33
C GLU A 118 14.75 9.06 -8.93
N GLY A 119 14.77 8.49 -7.70
CA GLY A 119 13.62 7.70 -7.21
C GLY A 119 12.55 8.54 -6.49
N ALA A 120 12.64 9.87 -6.59
CA ALA A 120 11.60 10.77 -6.09
C ALA A 120 10.29 10.65 -6.91
N ASP A 121 10.36 10.14 -8.14
CA ASP A 121 9.21 10.10 -9.07
C ASP A 121 8.34 8.83 -8.92
N LEU A 122 8.86 7.78 -8.28
CA LEU A 122 8.11 6.52 -8.11
C LEU A 122 7.00 6.62 -7.06
N LEU A 123 7.21 7.36 -5.97
CA LEU A 123 6.17 7.55 -4.95
C LEU A 123 4.96 8.35 -5.47
N PRO A 124 5.14 9.52 -6.11
CA PRO A 124 4.04 10.24 -6.76
C PRO A 124 3.31 9.39 -7.80
N LEU A 125 4.05 8.58 -8.57
CA LEU A 125 3.45 7.67 -9.56
C LEU A 125 2.60 6.58 -8.91
N LEU A 126 3.11 5.91 -7.88
CA LEU A 126 2.36 4.90 -7.13
C LEU A 126 1.11 5.52 -6.48
N LEU A 127 1.23 6.71 -5.90
CA LEU A 127 0.07 7.40 -5.33
C LEU A 127 -0.95 7.74 -6.41
N HIS A 128 -0.51 8.20 -7.58
CA HIS A 128 -1.41 8.45 -8.70
C HIS A 128 -2.20 7.19 -9.06
N PHE A 129 -1.53 6.05 -9.23
CA PHE A 129 -2.19 4.76 -9.51
C PHE A 129 -3.22 4.40 -8.45
N VAL A 130 -2.89 4.59 -7.17
CA VAL A 130 -3.80 4.31 -6.05
C VAL A 130 -5.01 5.24 -6.08
N CYS A 131 -4.78 6.56 -6.18
CA CYS A 131 -5.82 7.58 -6.03
C CYS A 131 -6.73 7.69 -7.24
N THR A 132 -6.18 7.69 -8.47
CA THR A 132 -6.93 7.90 -9.70
C THR A 132 -7.36 6.58 -10.35
N GLY A 133 -6.64 5.49 -10.10
CA GLY A 133 -6.84 4.24 -10.81
C GLY A 133 -6.49 4.31 -12.28
N ARG A 134 -5.68 5.28 -12.72
CA ARG A 134 -5.31 5.48 -14.13
C ARG A 134 -3.81 5.26 -14.33
N ALA A 135 -3.45 4.66 -15.45
CA ALA A 135 -2.07 4.64 -15.88
C ALA A 135 -1.70 6.04 -16.38
N SER A 136 -0.85 6.77 -15.64
CA SER A 136 -0.38 8.06 -16.13
C SER A 136 0.56 7.89 -17.33
N ARG A 137 0.56 8.86 -18.25
CA ARG A 137 1.62 9.01 -19.27
C ARG A 137 3.03 9.14 -18.68
N GLY A 138 3.17 9.29 -17.36
CA GLY A 138 4.46 9.30 -16.67
C GLY A 138 5.24 7.99 -16.81
N LEU A 139 4.58 6.86 -17.10
CA LEU A 139 5.26 5.61 -17.44
C LEU A 139 5.97 5.70 -18.80
N GLU A 140 5.40 6.41 -19.78
CA GLU A 140 6.04 6.70 -21.07
C GLU A 140 7.20 7.69 -20.91
N ALA A 141 7.08 8.66 -20.00
CA ALA A 141 8.18 9.57 -19.67
C ALA A 141 9.36 8.80 -19.03
N LEU A 142 9.11 7.90 -18.08
CA LEU A 142 10.16 7.04 -17.50
C LEU A 142 10.78 6.09 -18.55
N SER A 143 10.00 5.66 -19.55
CA SER A 143 10.47 4.77 -20.64
C SER A 143 11.22 5.52 -21.76
N SER A 144 11.00 6.82 -21.93
CA SER A 144 11.61 7.66 -22.98
C SER A 144 12.76 8.55 -22.46
N SER A 145 12.93 8.65 -21.13
CA SER A 145 13.93 9.51 -20.47
C SER A 145 15.36 8.97 -20.47
N SER A 146 15.62 7.80 -21.06
CA SER A 146 16.97 7.27 -21.26
C SER A 146 17.85 8.16 -22.16
N SER A 147 17.27 9.20 -22.79
CA SER A 147 17.96 10.02 -23.80
C SER A 147 17.85 11.55 -23.68
N SER A 148 17.17 12.15 -22.69
CA SER A 148 17.13 13.62 -22.59
C SER A 148 16.78 14.11 -21.19
N ARG A 149 17.78 14.67 -20.49
CA ARG A 149 17.65 15.29 -19.17
C ARG A 149 17.31 16.78 -19.32
N ALA A 150 16.18 17.20 -18.76
CA ALA A 150 16.03 18.42 -17.94
C ALA A 150 14.55 18.77 -17.76
N ASN A 151 14.14 19.00 -16.51
CA ASN A 151 12.92 19.71 -16.10
C ASN A 151 11.57 19.13 -16.55
N ALA A 152 11.11 18.06 -15.89
CA ALA A 152 9.68 17.81 -15.77
C ALA A 152 9.27 18.04 -14.30
N ARG A 153 8.90 19.28 -13.97
CA ARG A 153 7.98 19.50 -12.85
C ARG A 153 6.66 18.87 -13.28
N LEU A 154 6.15 17.92 -12.50
CA LEU A 154 4.77 17.47 -12.58
C LEU A 154 3.85 18.63 -12.17
N GLU A 155 3.66 19.58 -13.09
CA GLU A 155 2.54 20.51 -13.00
C GLU A 155 1.30 19.74 -13.42
N VAL A 156 0.32 19.70 -12.52
CA VAL A 156 -1.04 19.23 -12.79
C VAL A 156 -1.69 20.30 -13.67
N GLY A 157 -1.34 20.29 -14.96
CA GLY A 157 -1.96 21.13 -15.98
C GLY A 157 -3.19 20.43 -16.53
N GLU A 158 -4.35 21.06 -16.38
CA GLU A 158 -5.54 20.74 -17.18
C GLU A 158 -5.23 21.11 -18.64
N GLU A 159 -4.84 20.14 -19.47
CA GLU A 159 -4.85 20.34 -20.92
C GLU A 159 -5.59 19.22 -21.67
N GLN A 160 -6.51 19.71 -22.50
CA GLN A 160 -7.48 19.00 -23.29
C GLN A 160 -6.80 18.30 -24.48
N GLY A 161 -6.72 16.98 -24.40
CA GLY A 161 -6.39 16.12 -25.52
C GLY A 161 -6.85 14.71 -25.19
N ALA A 162 -7.97 14.27 -25.76
CA ALA A 162 -8.61 12.99 -25.50
C ALA A 162 -7.74 11.82 -26.01
N ALA A 163 -6.70 11.46 -25.24
CA ALA A 163 -6.13 10.12 -25.28
C ALA A 163 -6.83 9.29 -24.20
N VAL A 164 -7.26 8.09 -24.59
CA VAL A 164 -7.95 7.16 -23.70
C VAL A 164 -6.96 6.71 -22.62
N GLU A 165 -7.03 7.30 -21.44
CA GLU A 165 -6.25 6.86 -20.28
C GLU A 165 -6.70 5.43 -19.91
N GLU A 166 -5.75 4.49 -19.88
CA GLU A 166 -6.02 3.10 -19.53
C GLU A 166 -6.41 3.01 -18.05
N GLN A 167 -7.60 2.46 -17.78
CA GLN A 167 -8.08 2.22 -16.43
C GLN A 167 -7.36 1.00 -15.83
N LEU A 168 -6.68 1.20 -14.71
CA LEU A 168 -5.95 0.15 -14.02
C LEU A 168 -6.92 -0.78 -13.28
N SER A 169 -6.60 -2.07 -13.29
CA SER A 169 -7.39 -3.07 -12.57
C SER A 169 -7.35 -2.84 -11.05
N PRO A 170 -8.40 -3.21 -10.30
CA PRO A 170 -8.39 -3.17 -8.84
C PRO A 170 -7.21 -3.95 -8.24
N SER A 171 -6.85 -5.09 -8.82
CA SER A 171 -5.71 -5.91 -8.38
C SER A 171 -4.39 -5.16 -8.46
N PHE A 172 -4.16 -4.41 -9.55
CA PHE A 172 -2.94 -3.59 -9.69
C PHE A 172 -2.90 -2.47 -8.64
N ARG A 173 -4.04 -1.79 -8.41
CA ARG A 173 -4.14 -0.74 -7.39
C ARG A 173 -3.88 -1.28 -5.99
N ILE A 174 -4.41 -2.47 -5.66
CA ILE A 174 -4.10 -3.17 -4.39
C ILE A 174 -2.60 -3.45 -4.27
N CYS A 175 -1.95 -3.90 -5.35
CA CYS A 175 -0.49 -4.12 -5.36
C CYS A 175 0.29 -2.82 -5.10
N ALA A 176 -0.10 -1.72 -5.76
CA ALA A 176 0.51 -0.42 -5.52
C ALA A 176 0.35 0.03 -4.06
N ILE A 177 -0.83 -0.17 -3.45
CA ILE A 177 -1.06 0.08 -2.03
C ILE A 177 -0.12 -0.77 -1.16
N ASN A 178 0.07 -2.05 -1.48
CA ASN A 178 0.97 -2.92 -0.73
C ASN A 178 2.43 -2.45 -0.79
N VAL A 179 2.88 -1.90 -1.93
CA VAL A 179 4.20 -1.24 -2.01
C VAL A 179 4.29 -0.06 -1.04
N LEU A 180 3.25 0.78 -0.98
CA LEU A 180 3.18 1.92 -0.05
C LEU A 180 3.14 1.47 1.41
N ILE A 181 2.47 0.35 1.73
CA ILE A 181 2.46 -0.23 3.09
C ILE A 181 3.87 -0.66 3.49
N THR A 182 4.59 -1.37 2.62
CA THR A 182 5.97 -1.79 2.88
C THR A 182 6.88 -0.58 3.04
N LEU A 183 6.71 0.44 2.19
CA LEU A 183 7.44 1.70 2.29
C LEU A 183 7.19 2.39 3.64
N ALA A 184 5.93 2.55 4.05
CA ALA A 184 5.55 3.23 5.29
C ALA A 184 6.14 2.55 6.54
N LYS A 185 6.36 1.23 6.50
CA LYS A 185 7.03 0.47 7.58
C LYS A 185 8.55 0.62 7.57
N GLY A 186 9.15 0.92 6.43
CA GLY A 186 10.61 0.94 6.24
C GLY A 186 11.27 2.32 6.35
N ILE A 187 10.49 3.41 6.29
CA ILE A 187 11.01 4.79 6.37
C ILE A 187 11.05 5.32 7.82
N GLY A 188 12.00 6.21 8.09
CA GLY A 188 12.11 6.85 9.40
C GLY A 188 10.93 7.77 9.73
N LEU A 189 10.63 7.92 11.03
CA LEU A 189 9.46 8.66 11.52
C LEU A 189 9.36 10.09 10.97
N SER A 190 10.46 10.84 10.89
CA SER A 190 10.45 12.22 10.38
C SER A 190 10.06 12.31 8.90
N VAL A 191 10.51 11.35 8.09
CA VAL A 191 10.13 11.23 6.67
C VAL A 191 8.67 10.83 6.55
N LEU A 192 8.23 9.89 7.39
CA LEU A 192 6.84 9.46 7.40
C LEU A 192 5.89 10.57 7.84
N GLN A 193 6.27 11.41 8.81
CA GLN A 193 5.49 12.58 9.23
C GLN A 193 5.28 13.56 8.06
N ALA A 194 6.36 13.88 7.33
CA ALA A 194 6.28 14.76 6.16
C ALA A 194 5.43 14.15 5.03
N LEU A 195 5.55 12.84 4.79
CA LEU A 195 4.77 12.15 3.78
C LEU A 195 3.30 11.96 4.20
N GLY A 196 3.04 11.65 5.47
CA GLY A 196 1.72 11.38 6.02
C GLY A 196 0.78 12.57 5.85
N ALA A 197 1.27 13.78 6.15
CA ALA A 197 0.50 15.03 5.96
C ALA A 197 0.02 15.24 4.52
N TRP A 198 0.75 14.71 3.54
CA TRP A 198 0.36 14.77 2.12
C TRP A 198 -0.44 13.54 1.67
N LEU A 199 -0.06 12.35 2.14
CA LEU A 199 -0.66 11.07 1.73
C LEU A 199 -2.05 10.85 2.30
N ILE A 200 -2.25 11.13 3.60
CA ILE A 200 -3.49 10.80 4.31
C ILE A 200 -4.71 11.46 3.63
N PRO A 201 -4.72 12.76 3.31
CA PRO A 201 -5.87 13.39 2.64
C PRO A 201 -6.19 12.77 1.28
N GLN A 202 -5.18 12.47 0.47
CA GLN A 202 -5.34 11.88 -0.86
C GLN A 202 -5.92 10.47 -0.79
N LEU A 203 -5.44 9.66 0.16
CA LEU A 203 -5.92 8.31 0.40
C LEU A 203 -7.36 8.28 0.91
N LEU A 204 -7.74 9.24 1.77
CA LEU A 204 -9.11 9.38 2.26
C LEU A 204 -10.08 9.74 1.13
N VAL A 205 -9.72 10.71 0.28
CA VAL A 205 -10.53 11.06 -0.91
C VAL A 205 -10.73 9.84 -1.80
N SER A 206 -9.67 9.08 -2.08
CA SER A 206 -9.80 7.87 -2.90
C SER A 206 -10.64 6.78 -2.23
N TYR A 207 -10.45 6.56 -0.92
CA TYR A 207 -11.25 5.60 -0.15
C TYR A 207 -12.76 5.91 -0.23
N PHE A 208 -13.15 7.17 -0.03
CA PHE A 208 -14.56 7.57 -0.11
C PHE A 208 -15.10 7.53 -1.53
N ALA A 209 -14.29 7.88 -2.54
CA ALA A 209 -14.68 7.73 -3.95
C ALA A 209 -14.98 6.27 -4.32
N VAL A 210 -14.13 5.33 -3.90
CA VAL A 210 -14.33 3.88 -4.11
C VAL A 210 -15.52 3.35 -3.29
N SER A 211 -15.83 3.97 -2.16
CA SER A 211 -16.96 3.56 -1.32
C SER A 211 -18.32 4.10 -1.82
N GLY A 212 -18.32 5.24 -2.53
CA GLY A 212 -19.53 5.88 -3.07
C GLY A 212 -20.04 5.29 -4.39
N THR A 213 -19.25 4.46 -5.08
CA THR A 213 -19.70 3.71 -6.26
C THR A 213 -20.59 2.55 -5.81
N GLY A 214 -21.91 2.77 -5.84
CA GLY A 214 -22.91 1.90 -5.21
C GLY A 214 -22.79 0.41 -5.52
N SER A 215 -23.21 -0.41 -4.55
CA SER A 215 -23.35 -1.87 -4.58
C SER A 215 -24.18 -2.37 -5.77
N THR A 216 -23.54 -2.51 -6.94
CA THR A 216 -23.92 -3.54 -7.89
C THR A 216 -22.99 -4.73 -7.66
N SER A 217 -23.58 -5.90 -7.62
CA SER A 217 -23.06 -7.19 -7.13
C SER A 217 -21.87 -7.77 -7.91
N HIS A 218 -21.12 -6.95 -8.66
CA HIS A 218 -20.17 -7.42 -9.66
C HIS A 218 -18.69 -7.07 -9.45
N GLU A 219 -18.29 -6.36 -8.40
CA GLU A 219 -16.87 -6.08 -8.19
C GLU A 219 -16.34 -6.56 -6.84
N PHE A 220 -16.17 -7.89 -6.73
CA PHE A 220 -15.43 -8.55 -5.63
C PHE A 220 -14.11 -7.82 -5.30
N GLY A 221 -13.43 -7.27 -6.32
CA GLY A 221 -12.18 -6.51 -6.16
C GLY A 221 -12.30 -5.16 -5.43
N LEU A 222 -13.45 -4.48 -5.45
CA LEU A 222 -13.58 -3.16 -4.80
C LEU A 222 -13.54 -3.26 -3.28
N HIS A 223 -14.09 -4.31 -2.70
CA HIS A 223 -14.03 -4.51 -1.26
C HIS A 223 -12.60 -4.73 -0.77
N PHE A 224 -11.79 -5.52 -1.51
CA PHE A 224 -10.37 -5.67 -1.20
C PHE A 224 -9.60 -4.38 -1.40
N LEU A 225 -9.95 -3.59 -2.41
CA LEU A 225 -9.36 -2.28 -2.63
C LEU A 225 -9.68 -1.31 -1.49
N ARG A 226 -10.93 -1.26 -1.00
CA ARG A 226 -11.34 -0.47 0.17
C ARG A 226 -10.57 -0.90 1.42
N ALA A 227 -10.49 -2.21 1.66
CA ALA A 227 -9.73 -2.77 2.77
C ALA A 227 -8.23 -2.42 2.69
N ALA A 228 -7.64 -2.46 1.49
CA ALA A 228 -6.25 -2.08 1.27
C ALA A 228 -5.99 -0.60 1.59
N HIS A 229 -6.88 0.31 1.18
CA HIS A 229 -6.78 1.74 1.54
C HIS A 229 -6.78 1.95 3.05
N LEU A 230 -7.74 1.32 3.75
CA LEU A 230 -7.82 1.38 5.21
C LEU A 230 -6.59 0.78 5.88
N GLN A 231 -6.05 -0.31 5.34
CA GLN A 231 -4.83 -0.95 5.85
C GLN A 231 -3.60 -0.05 5.68
N LEU A 232 -3.49 0.71 4.59
CA LEU A 232 -2.43 1.70 4.40
C LEU A 232 -2.59 2.88 5.37
N LEU A 233 -3.79 3.43 5.49
CA LEU A 233 -4.10 4.49 6.48
C LEU A 233 -3.75 4.04 7.90
N PHE A 234 -4.16 2.82 8.28
CA PHE A 234 -3.80 2.22 9.56
C PHE A 234 -2.28 2.11 9.71
N THR A 235 -1.57 1.62 8.69
CA THR A 235 -0.11 1.45 8.76
C THR A 235 0.58 2.79 8.98
N ILE A 236 0.16 3.83 8.26
CA ILE A 236 0.70 5.19 8.43
C ILE A 236 0.39 5.69 9.85
N ALA A 237 -0.87 5.65 10.28
CA ALA A 237 -1.29 6.13 11.60
C ALA A 237 -0.57 5.40 12.75
N TYR A 238 -0.40 4.08 12.63
CA TYR A 238 0.31 3.26 13.59
C TYR A 238 1.80 3.61 13.67
N GLN A 239 2.46 3.77 12.52
CA GLN A 239 3.88 4.12 12.47
C GLN A 239 4.14 5.56 12.96
N LEU A 240 3.20 6.47 12.74
CA LEU A 240 3.20 7.81 13.34
C LEU A 240 2.91 7.80 14.85
N LYS A 241 2.61 6.63 15.44
CA LYS A 241 2.26 6.47 16.87
C LYS A 241 1.13 7.41 17.32
N GLY A 242 0.18 7.69 16.42
CA GLY A 242 -0.92 8.59 16.73
C GLY A 242 -0.64 10.08 16.51
N GLU A 243 0.58 10.48 16.14
CA GLU A 243 0.93 11.90 15.90
C GLU A 243 0.57 12.36 14.47
N PHE A 244 -0.71 12.30 14.10
CA PHE A 244 -1.22 12.83 12.84
C PHE A 244 -1.71 14.28 13.02
N ARG A 245 -1.05 15.23 12.34
CA ARG A 245 -1.17 16.70 12.53
C ARG A 245 -2.49 17.27 11.98
N GLY A 246 -3.62 16.85 12.55
CA GLY A 246 -4.94 17.40 12.27
C GLY A 246 -5.86 16.48 11.47
N GLU A 247 -5.35 15.39 10.89
CA GLU A 247 -6.14 14.43 10.08
C GLU A 247 -6.93 13.42 10.93
N GLY A 248 -6.86 13.52 12.27
CA GLY A 248 -7.47 12.56 13.19
C GLY A 248 -8.98 12.45 13.04
N LYS A 249 -9.67 13.56 12.72
CA LYS A 249 -11.13 13.57 12.53
C LYS A 249 -11.54 12.81 11.28
N GLU A 250 -10.82 12.99 10.19
CA GLU A 250 -11.09 12.32 8.92
C GLU A 250 -10.71 10.84 8.97
N LEU A 251 -9.62 10.48 9.68
CA LEU A 251 -9.26 9.09 9.95
C LEU A 251 -10.35 8.40 10.80
N LEU A 252 -10.86 9.08 11.82
CA LEU A 252 -11.96 8.59 12.65
C LEU A 252 -13.25 8.40 11.83
N ALA A 253 -13.57 9.36 10.96
CA ALA A 253 -14.73 9.27 10.08
C ALA A 253 -14.62 8.08 9.10
N ALA A 254 -13.45 7.86 8.49
CA ALA A 254 -13.21 6.71 7.63
C ALA A 254 -13.31 5.37 8.38
N ALA A 255 -12.79 5.32 9.62
CA ALA A 255 -12.93 4.14 10.47
C ALA A 255 -14.41 3.85 10.79
N VAL A 256 -15.17 4.85 11.23
CA VAL A 256 -16.60 4.72 11.54
C VAL A 256 -17.41 4.31 10.31
N HIS A 257 -17.14 4.90 9.16
CA HIS A 257 -17.77 4.53 7.90
C HIS A 257 -17.56 3.04 7.57
N ALA A 258 -16.35 2.51 7.81
CA ALA A 258 -16.05 1.10 7.61
C ALA A 258 -16.76 0.14 8.60
N LEU A 259 -17.21 0.64 9.77
CA LEU A 259 -17.96 -0.14 10.76
C LEU A 259 -19.47 -0.19 10.48
N GLN A 260 -20.03 0.84 9.82
CA GLN A 260 -21.48 1.03 9.69
C GLN A 260 -22.06 0.51 8.37
N ASP A 261 -21.23 0.42 7.32
CA ASP A 261 -21.61 -0.19 6.05
C ASP A 261 -21.77 -1.72 6.24
N PRO A 262 -22.72 -2.42 5.57
CA PRO A 262 -22.69 -3.88 5.38
C PRO A 262 -21.48 -4.31 4.54
N ALA A 263 -20.31 -3.85 4.91
CA ALA A 263 -19.04 -4.13 4.29
C ALA A 263 -18.61 -5.55 4.65
N PRO A 264 -17.91 -6.28 3.78
CA PRO A 264 -17.38 -7.59 4.10
C PRO A 264 -16.36 -7.51 5.23
N GLU A 265 -16.13 -8.65 5.90
CA GLU A 265 -15.26 -8.78 7.07
C GLU A 265 -13.90 -8.07 6.89
N VAL A 266 -13.27 -8.22 5.72
CA VAL A 266 -11.97 -7.61 5.42
C VAL A 266 -11.96 -6.09 5.55
N VAL A 267 -13.05 -5.42 5.20
CA VAL A 267 -13.19 -3.96 5.32
C VAL A 267 -13.45 -3.58 6.78
N ARG A 268 -14.35 -4.30 7.46
CA ARG A 268 -14.67 -4.07 8.87
C ARG A 268 -13.45 -4.24 9.77
N MET A 269 -12.66 -5.30 9.53
CA MET A 269 -11.40 -5.57 10.23
C MET A 269 -10.37 -4.46 9.99
N ALA A 270 -10.21 -3.98 8.75
CA ALA A 270 -9.30 -2.87 8.46
C ALA A 270 -9.78 -1.57 9.14
N GLY A 271 -11.08 -1.32 9.16
CA GLY A 271 -11.71 -0.20 9.86
C GLY A 271 -11.47 -0.23 11.37
N MET A 272 -11.66 -1.39 12.01
CA MET A 272 -11.38 -1.57 13.45
C MET A 272 -9.90 -1.37 13.79
N LYS A 273 -8.97 -1.86 12.95
CA LYS A 273 -7.54 -1.62 13.14
C LYS A 273 -7.22 -0.13 13.06
N LEU A 274 -7.75 0.57 12.05
CA LEU A 274 -7.59 2.01 11.93
C LEU A 274 -8.17 2.75 13.15
N LEU A 275 -9.37 2.37 13.59
CA LEU A 275 -9.97 2.92 14.80
C LEU A 275 -9.04 2.73 16.01
N GLY A 276 -8.50 1.53 16.21
CA GLY A 276 -7.55 1.26 17.30
C GLY A 276 -6.30 2.15 17.25
N ALA A 277 -5.75 2.39 16.05
CA ALA A 277 -4.63 3.31 15.90
C ALA A 277 -5.01 4.76 16.23
N VAL A 278 -6.23 5.19 15.88
CA VAL A 278 -6.75 6.52 16.22
C VAL A 278 -7.00 6.66 17.72
N LEU A 279 -7.64 5.66 18.34
CA LEU A 279 -7.91 5.62 19.79
C LEU A 279 -6.64 5.60 20.64
N SER A 280 -5.54 5.10 20.08
CA SER A 280 -4.24 5.06 20.75
C SER A 280 -3.46 6.38 20.63
N SER A 281 -3.99 7.38 19.93
CA SER A 281 -3.31 8.67 19.79
C SER A 281 -3.43 9.52 21.05
N PRO A 282 -2.46 10.44 21.29
CA PRO A 282 -2.56 11.40 22.38
C PRO A 282 -3.81 12.27 22.31
N ASP A 283 -4.30 12.53 21.09
CA ASP A 283 -5.41 13.45 20.83
C ASP A 283 -6.79 12.75 20.84
N ALA A 284 -6.84 11.46 21.17
CA ALA A 284 -8.07 10.66 21.08
C ALA A 284 -9.23 11.22 21.92
N GLU A 285 -8.95 11.73 23.13
CA GLU A 285 -9.95 12.35 23.99
C GLU A 285 -10.53 13.63 23.36
N GLU A 286 -9.67 14.49 22.83
CA GLU A 286 -10.07 15.74 22.16
C GLU A 286 -10.91 15.46 20.90
N LEU A 287 -10.57 14.41 20.14
CA LEU A 287 -11.35 13.99 18.97
C LEU A 287 -12.80 13.65 19.34
N PHE A 288 -13.02 12.96 20.47
CA PHE A 288 -14.37 12.63 20.92
C PHE A 288 -15.13 13.81 21.53
N LEU A 289 -14.43 14.72 22.21
CA LEU A 289 -15.03 15.95 22.75
C LEU A 289 -15.46 16.91 21.64
N THR A 290 -14.68 17.01 20.57
CA THR A 290 -14.96 17.90 19.44
C THR A 290 -16.06 17.40 18.53
N VAL A 291 -16.35 16.09 18.50
CA VAL A 291 -17.45 15.50 17.72
C VAL A 291 -18.21 14.43 18.52
N PRO A 292 -19.06 14.83 19.50
CA PRO A 292 -19.74 13.87 20.39
C PRO A 292 -20.65 12.88 19.68
N THR A 293 -21.19 13.24 18.51
CA THR A 293 -22.02 12.33 17.70
C THR A 293 -21.23 11.14 17.17
N VAL A 294 -19.95 11.34 16.84
CA VAL A 294 -19.06 10.30 16.33
C VAL A 294 -18.70 9.29 17.43
N PHE A 295 -18.62 9.74 18.69
CA PHE A 295 -18.46 8.83 19.84
C PHE A 295 -19.59 7.80 19.92
N TYR A 296 -20.85 8.25 19.86
CA TYR A 296 -22.00 7.33 19.90
C TYR A 296 -22.04 6.41 18.69
N GLN A 297 -21.63 6.90 17.51
CA GLN A 297 -21.51 6.09 16.29
C GLN A 297 -20.47 4.98 16.43
N VAL A 298 -19.30 5.27 17.03
CA VAL A 298 -18.28 4.26 17.34
C VAL A 298 -18.84 3.21 18.29
N GLN A 299 -19.46 3.63 19.41
CA GLN A 299 -20.02 2.69 20.38
C GLN A 299 -21.12 1.80 19.78
N ALA A 300 -22.03 2.38 19.01
CA ALA A 300 -23.10 1.64 18.35
C ALA A 300 -22.55 0.63 17.34
N GLY A 301 -21.60 1.05 16.50
CA GLY A 301 -20.94 0.18 15.53
C GLY A 301 -20.21 -0.99 16.20
N LEU A 302 -19.37 -0.71 17.19
CA LEU A 302 -18.61 -1.74 17.91
C LEU A 302 -19.51 -2.71 18.68
N ARG A 303 -20.56 -2.24 19.35
CA ARG A 303 -21.55 -3.13 20.01
C ARG A 303 -22.22 -4.07 19.02
N THR A 304 -22.58 -3.55 17.84
CA THR A 304 -23.22 -4.34 16.78
C THR A 304 -22.30 -5.46 16.30
N LEU A 305 -21.02 -5.13 16.08
CA LEU A 305 -20.02 -6.11 15.66
C LEU A 305 -19.71 -7.13 16.76
N ALA A 306 -19.48 -6.69 17.99
CA ALA A 306 -19.20 -7.57 19.13
C ALA A 306 -20.29 -8.64 19.34
N GLN A 307 -21.56 -8.26 19.17
CA GLN A 307 -22.70 -9.14 19.42
C GLN A 307 -23.11 -9.99 18.21
N GLY A 308 -22.91 -9.48 17.00
CA GLY A 308 -23.54 -10.03 15.79
C GLY A 308 -22.60 -10.33 14.62
N ASP A 309 -21.31 -10.01 14.68
CA ASP A 309 -20.38 -10.31 13.58
C ASP A 309 -20.17 -11.83 13.47
N PRO A 310 -20.19 -12.42 12.25
CA PRO A 310 -19.91 -13.84 12.07
C PRO A 310 -18.48 -14.24 12.49
N SER A 311 -17.50 -13.34 12.34
CA SER A 311 -16.08 -13.62 12.63
C SER A 311 -15.76 -13.49 14.12
N ALA A 312 -15.16 -14.54 14.68
CA ALA A 312 -14.79 -14.55 16.09
C ALA A 312 -13.68 -13.53 16.39
N GLU A 313 -12.70 -13.39 15.49
CA GLU A 313 -11.66 -12.36 15.63
C GLU A 313 -12.26 -10.95 15.58
N ALA A 314 -13.23 -10.73 14.67
CA ALA A 314 -13.91 -9.44 14.58
C ALA A 314 -14.68 -9.09 15.86
N ARG A 315 -15.42 -10.06 16.43
CA ARG A 315 -16.13 -9.87 17.71
C ARG A 315 -15.15 -9.52 18.84
N GLN A 316 -14.06 -10.27 18.96
CA GLN A 316 -13.06 -10.05 20.02
C GLN A 316 -12.40 -8.66 19.90
N LEU A 317 -12.02 -8.25 18.69
CA LEU A 317 -11.44 -6.93 18.47
C LEU A 317 -12.45 -5.81 18.75
N ALA A 318 -13.71 -6.00 18.37
CA ALA A 318 -14.77 -5.04 18.66
C ALA A 318 -14.98 -4.85 20.17
N ASP A 319 -15.00 -5.93 20.95
CA ASP A 319 -15.10 -5.88 22.42
C ASP A 319 -13.92 -5.13 23.05
N GLN A 320 -12.70 -5.40 22.58
CA GLN A 320 -11.50 -4.70 23.05
C GLN A 320 -11.58 -3.20 22.77
N LEU A 321 -11.92 -2.81 21.54
CA LEU A 321 -12.04 -1.40 21.17
C LEU A 321 -13.19 -0.71 21.90
N LEU A 322 -14.27 -1.43 22.17
CA LEU A 322 -15.41 -0.90 22.91
C LEU A 322 -15.01 -0.55 24.36
N SER A 323 -14.20 -1.40 24.99
CA SER A 323 -13.68 -1.13 26.34
C SER A 323 -12.80 0.12 26.38
N VAL A 324 -11.96 0.32 25.36
CA VAL A 324 -11.12 1.52 25.21
C VAL A 324 -11.98 2.76 24.96
N ALA A 325 -12.98 2.65 24.08
CA ALA A 325 -13.89 3.76 23.77
C ALA A 325 -14.65 4.24 25.02
N PHE A 326 -15.08 3.34 25.91
CA PHE A 326 -15.76 3.74 27.16
C PHE A 326 -14.87 4.54 28.12
N ALA A 327 -13.55 4.39 28.05
CA ALA A 327 -12.64 5.18 28.88
C ALA A 327 -12.69 6.69 28.54
N PHE A 328 -13.12 7.04 27.33
CA PHE A 328 -13.23 8.42 26.86
C PHE A 328 -14.64 9.01 27.01
N SER A 329 -15.54 8.36 27.76
CA SER A 329 -16.94 8.76 27.83
C SER A 329 -17.09 10.22 28.30
N PRO A 330 -17.64 11.13 27.47
CA PRO A 330 -17.84 12.51 27.89
C PRO A 330 -18.79 12.56 29.09
N PRO A 331 -18.63 13.54 30.00
CA PRO A 331 -19.53 13.68 31.14
C PRO A 331 -20.98 13.78 30.64
N ALA A 332 -21.87 13.03 31.29
CA ALA A 332 -23.29 13.03 30.93
C ALA A 332 -23.80 14.49 30.87
N PRO A 333 -24.57 14.87 29.84
CA PRO A 333 -25.14 16.21 29.78
C PRO A 333 -25.93 16.44 31.06
N THR A 334 -25.52 17.44 31.85
CA THR A 334 -26.25 17.85 33.04
C THR A 334 -27.70 18.11 32.64
N PRO A 335 -28.69 17.45 33.28
CA PRO A 335 -30.08 17.69 32.94
C PRO A 335 -30.36 19.17 33.16
N THR A 336 -30.73 19.85 32.08
CA THR A 336 -31.30 21.20 32.15
C THR A 336 -32.50 21.11 33.08
N ARG A 337 -32.37 21.69 34.27
CA ARG A 337 -33.50 21.83 35.18
C ARG A 337 -34.64 22.55 34.44
N PRO A 338 -35.87 22.02 34.52
CA PRO A 338 -37.02 22.57 33.80
C PRO A 338 -37.33 24.02 34.19
#